data_AF-A0A084STW2-F1
#
_entry.id   AF-A0A084STW2-F1
#
_cell.length_a   1.000
_cell.length_b   1.000
_cell.length_c   1.000
_cell.angle_alpha   90.00
_cell.angle_beta   90.00
_cell.angle_gamma   90.00
#
_symmetry.space_group_name_H-M   'P 1'
#
loop_
_entity.id
_entity.type
_entity.pdbx_description
1 polymer ?
#
loop_
_entity_poly.entity_id
_entity_poly.type
_entity_poly.pdbx_seq_one_letter_code
_entity_poly.pdbx_strand_id
1 'polypeptide(L)' 'MANRISRITAYVEKRKLGFGVARLIMMSGVNVRSIGPNDPDPPDALRRLEQALPQLLSAQELSELQQLLSEA' A
#
# COMPACT_ATOMS: atom_id res chain seq x y z
N MET A 1 8.95 9.66 10.31
CA MET A 1 8.76 8.23 10.00
C MET A 1 7.53 8.14 9.12
N ALA A 2 7.64 7.57 7.92
CA ALA A 2 6.48 7.40 7.05
C ALA A 2 5.62 6.22 7.54
N ASN A 3 4.31 6.40 7.61
CA ASN A 3 3.35 5.37 7.99
C ASN A 3 3.31 4.20 6.97
N ARG A 4 2.72 3.06 7.35
CA ARG A 4 2.70 1.85 6.52
C ARG A 4 1.95 2.07 5.22
N ILE A 5 0.84 2.82 5.25
CA ILE A 5 0.03 3.09 4.06
C ILE A 5 0.82 3.87 3.01
N SER A 6 1.61 4.87 3.43
CA SER A 6 2.46 5.64 2.51
C SER A 6 3.58 4.78 1.92
N ARG A 7 4.15 3.86 2.71
CA ARG A 7 5.18 2.92 2.23
C ARG A 7 4.61 1.94 1.22
N ILE A 8 3.43 1.38 1.48
CA ILE A 8 2.71 0.52 0.54
C ILE A 8 2.42 1.28 -0.76
N THR A 9 1.91 2.50 -0.65
CA THR A 9 1.55 3.33 -1.81
C THR A 9 2.76 3.64 -2.66
N ALA A 10 3.88 4.04 -2.05
CA ALA A 10 5.14 4.30 -2.75
C ALA A 10 5.72 3.05 -3.43
N TYR A 11 5.65 1.88 -2.77
CA TYR A 11 6.08 0.62 -3.38
C TYR A 11 5.25 0.29 -4.63
N VAL A 12 3.92 0.40 -4.51
CA VAL A 12 3.00 0.14 -5.61
C VAL A 12 3.21 1.12 -6.77
N GLU A 13 3.40 2.41 -6.47
CA GLU A 13 3.67 3.44 -7.48
C GLU A 13 4.97 3.17 -8.25
N LYS A 14 6.02 2.73 -7.55
CA LYS A 14 7.32 2.40 -8.15
C LYS A 14 7.27 1.14 -9.02
N ARG A 15 6.50 0.12 -8.63
CA ARG A 15 6.43 -1.17 -9.33
C ARG A 15 5.39 -1.22 -10.45
N LYS A 16 4.23 -0.58 -10.27
CA LYS A 16 3.12 -0.63 -11.22
C LYS A 16 2.97 0.72 -11.89
N LEU A 17 3.75 0.93 -12.96
CA LEU A 17 3.74 2.15 -13.77
C LEU A 17 2.33 2.45 -14.30
N GLY A 18 1.95 3.73 -14.31
CA GLY A 18 0.71 4.24 -14.90
C GLY A 18 -0.49 4.31 -13.95
N PHE A 19 -0.85 3.22 -13.26
CA PHE A 19 -2.13 3.14 -12.52
C PHE A 19 -2.12 2.28 -11.25
N GLY A 20 -0.96 1.89 -10.72
CA GLY A 20 -0.88 1.04 -9.51
C GLY A 20 -1.66 1.58 -8.32
N VAL A 21 -1.44 2.85 -7.99
CA VAL A 21 -2.10 3.51 -6.86
C VAL A 21 -3.61 3.68 -7.09
N ALA A 22 -4.01 4.04 -8.31
CA ALA A 22 -5.43 4.16 -8.64
C ALA A 22 -6.16 2.80 -8.52
N ARG A 23 -5.52 1.73 -8.97
CA ARG A 23 -6.05 0.37 -8.83
C ARG A 23 -6.10 -0.08 -7.37
N LEU A 24 -5.08 0.26 -6.58
CA LEU A 24 -5.08 0.00 -5.14
C LEU A 24 -6.26 0.71 -4.44
N ILE A 25 -6.52 1.98 -4.76
CA ILE A 25 -7.68 2.73 -4.25
C ILE A 25 -8.99 2.04 -4.65
N MET A 26 -9.12 1.66 -5.93
CA MET A 26 -10.32 1.02 -6.46
C MET A 26 -10.62 -0.32 -5.78
N MET A 27 -9.59 -1.12 -5.51
CA MET A 27 -9.75 -2.48 -4.95
C MET A 27 -9.92 -2.48 -3.43
N SER A 28 -9.27 -1.57 -2.72
CA SER A 28 -9.37 -1.44 -1.26
C SER A 28 -10.53 -0.55 -0.81
N GLY A 29 -11.03 0.32 -1.69
CA GLY A 29 -11.97 1.39 -1.33
C GLY A 29 -11.34 2.47 -0.42
N VAL A 30 -10.02 2.50 -0.29
CA VAL A 30 -9.28 3.42 0.58
C VAL A 30 -8.68 4.53 -0.25
N ASN A 31 -9.02 5.78 0.05
CA ASN A 31 -8.37 6.94 -0.56
C ASN A 31 -6.99 7.20 0.08
N VAL A 32 -5.98 6.43 -0.32
CA VAL A 32 -4.62 6.53 0.24
C VAL A 32 -3.97 7.90 0.06
N ARG A 33 -4.41 8.70 -0.92
CA ARG A 33 -3.91 10.07 -1.15
C ARG A 33 -4.36 11.06 -0.07
N SER A 34 -5.41 10.73 0.69
CA SER A 34 -5.89 11.54 1.81
C SER A 34 -5.15 11.26 3.12
N ILE A 35 -4.32 10.22 3.17
CA ILE A 35 -3.56 9.81 4.35
C ILE A 35 -2.13 10.30 4.15
N GLY A 36 -1.72 11.31 4.90
CA GLY A 36 -0.38 11.85 4.85
C GLY A 36 0.64 10.88 5.44
N PRO A 37 1.92 10.97 5.07
CA PRO A 37 2.97 10.07 5.55
C PRO A 37 3.25 10.17 7.05
N ASN A 38 2.88 11.28 7.69
CA ASN A 38 3.04 11.46 9.13
C ASN A 38 1.75 11.20 9.92
N ASP A 39 0.64 10.91 9.22
CA ASP A 39 -0.62 10.59 9.87
C ASP A 39 -0.57 9.16 10.44
N PRO A 40 -1.26 8.88 11.56
CA PRO A 40 -1.39 7.51 12.04
C PRO A 40 -2.12 6.64 11.01
N ASP A 41 -1.66 5.41 10.81
CA ASP A 41 -2.31 4.44 9.92
C ASP A 41 -3.73 4.12 10.46
N PRO A 42 -4.82 4.45 9.74
CA PRO A 42 -6.14 4.06 10.17
C PRO A 42 -6.26 2.53 10.07
N PRO A 43 -6.60 1.82 11.16
CA PRO A 43 -6.50 0.37 11.22
C PRO A 43 -7.41 -0.32 10.19
N ASP A 44 -8.58 0.24 9.91
CA ASP A 44 -9.49 -0.28 8.89
C ASP A 44 -8.98 -0.02 7.47
N ALA A 45 -8.32 1.12 7.24
CA ALA A 45 -7.73 1.44 5.94
C ALA A 45 -6.56 0.50 5.63
N LEU A 46 -5.66 0.30 6.60
CA LEU A 46 -4.52 -0.61 6.45
C LEU A 46 -4.98 -2.05 6.15
N ARG A 47 -5.97 -2.57 6.90
CA ARG A 47 -6.51 -3.92 6.69
C ARG A 47 -7.09 -4.10 5.28
N ARG A 48 -7.85 -3.10 4.79
CA ARG A 48 -8.43 -3.15 3.44
C ARG A 48 -7.36 -3.11 2.35
N LEU A 49 -6.29 -2.35 2.55
CA LEU A 49 -5.15 -2.33 1.65
C LEU A 49 -4.45 -3.69 1.62
N GLU A 50 -4.17 -4.27 2.78
CA GLU A 50 -3.57 -5.60 2.91
C GLU A 50 -4.38 -6.69 2.19
N GLN A 51 -5.71 -6.62 2.24
CA GLN A 51 -6.59 -7.55 1.50
C GLN A 51 -6.60 -7.32 -0.02
N ALA A 52 -6.35 -6.09 -0.48
CA ALA A 52 -6.31 -5.75 -1.90
C ALA A 52 -4.94 -6.05 -2.54
N LEU A 53 -3.85 -6.01 -1.77
CA LEU A 53 -2.49 -6.19 -2.27
C LEU A 53 -2.28 -7.50 -3.06
N PRO A 54 -2.78 -8.68 -2.63
CA PRO A 54 -2.60 -9.93 -3.37
C PRO A 54 -3.24 -9.96 -4.76
N GLN A 55 -4.19 -9.07 -5.02
CA GLN A 55 -4.85 -8.97 -6.32
C GLN A 55 -4.11 -8.00 -7.27
N LEU A 56 -3.20 -7.19 -6.73
CA LEU A 56 -2.42 -6.19 -7.46
C LEU A 56 -0.97 -6.62 -7.66
N LEU A 57 -0.40 -7.33 -6.70
CA LEU A 57 1.00 -7.73 -6.64
C LEU A 57 1.13 -9.24 -6.82
N SER A 58 2.21 -9.67 -7.46
CA SER A 58 2.63 -11.07 -7.50
C SER A 58 3.11 -11.53 -6.12
N ALA A 59 3.17 -12.85 -5.90
CA ALA A 59 3.67 -13.42 -4.64
C ALA A 59 5.08 -12.92 -4.27
N GLN A 60 5.95 -12.73 -5.27
CA GLN A 60 7.28 -12.19 -5.06
C GLN A 60 7.25 -10.71 -4.63
N GLU A 61 6.44 -9.88 -5.30
CA GLU A 61 6.26 -8.47 -4.93
C GLU A 61 5.63 -8.32 -3.53
N LEU A 62 4.71 -9.21 -3.14
CA LEU A 62 4.16 -9.25 -1.78
C LEU A 62 5.23 -9.54 -0.74
N SER A 63 6.09 -10.52 -0.99
CA SER A 63 7.19 -10.87 -0.09
C SER A 63 8.19 -9.71 0.05
N GLU A 64 8.54 -9.05 -1.05
CA GLU A 64 9.38 -7.84 -1.04
C GLU A 64 8.75 -6.72 -0.20
N LEU A 65 7.44 -6.49 -0.38
CA LEU A 65 6.71 -5.48 0.38
C LEU A 65 6.66 -5.81 1.87
N GLN A 66 6.46 -7.06 2.25
CA GLN A 66 6.47 -7.50 3.66
C GLN A 66 7.85 -7.31 4.31
N GLN A 67 8.93 -7.63 3.60
CA GLN A 67 10.30 -7.37 4.07
C GLN A 67 10.51 -5.88 4.29
N LEU A 68 10.16 -5.05 3.31
CA LEU A 68 10.23 -3.60 3.44
C LEU A 68 9.46 -3.14 4.68
N LEU A 69 8.22 -3.59 4.88
CA LEU A 69 7.40 -3.18 6.03
C LEU A 69 7.91 -3.65 7.39
N SER A 70 8.73 -4.70 7.44
CA SER A 70 9.27 -5.29 8.68
C SER A 70 10.61 -4.68 9.11
N GLU A 71 11.35 -4.07 8.20
CA GLU A 71 12.68 -3.47 8.44
C GLU A 71 12.64 -2.06 9.08
N ALA A 72 11.47 -1.52 9.43
CA ALA A 72 11.32 -0.19 10.06
C ALA A 72 10.37 -0.22 11.25
#